data_AF-A0AAW2BK87-F1
#
_entry.id   AF-A0AAW2BK87-F1
#
_cell.length_a   1.000
_cell.length_b   1.000
_cell.length_c   1.000
_cell.angle_alpha   90.00
_cell.angle_beta   90.00
_cell.angle_gamma   90.00
#
_symmetry.space_group_name_H-M   'P 1'
#
loop_
_entity.id
_entity.type
_entity.pdbx_description
1 polymer ?
#
loop_
_entity_poly.entity_id
_entity_poly.type
_entity_poly.pdbx_seq_one_letter_code
_entity_poly.pdbx_strand_id
1 'polypeptide(L)'
;MPLMKSVVYESLRIEPPVALQYGKAKKDLVIESHDAAFRVKEGEMLFGYQPFATKDPKIFERAEEFVADRFVGDEGEKLLKHVLWQNRKKETKIFRSEG
;
A
#
# COMPACT_ATOMS: atom_id res chain seq x y z
N MET A 1 22.87 1.60 -1.07
CA MET A 1 22.22 1.71 -2.40
C MET A 1 20.77 2.23 -2.25
N PRO A 2 20.54 3.52 -1.91
CA PRO A 2 19.18 4.04 -1.67
C PRO A 2 18.27 3.95 -2.90
N LEU A 3 18.76 4.34 -4.07
CA LEU A 3 17.99 4.28 -5.33
C LEU A 3 17.54 2.85 -5.66
N MET A 4 18.41 1.85 -5.51
CA MET A 4 18.05 0.44 -5.73
C MET A 4 16.89 0.00 -4.83
N LYS A 5 16.90 0.39 -3.54
CA LYS A 5 15.79 0.06 -2.62
C LYS A 5 14.49 0.72 -3.10
N SER A 6 14.56 1.98 -3.49
CA SER A 6 13.42 2.74 -4.00
C SER A 6 12.83 2.10 -5.26
N VAL A 7 13.66 1.70 -6.22
CA VAL A 7 13.23 1.00 -7.44
C VAL A 7 12.46 -0.28 -7.11
N VAL A 8 12.96 -1.10 -6.19
CA VAL A 8 12.25 -2.32 -5.76
C VAL A 8 10.89 -1.99 -5.15
N TYR A 9 10.81 -0.99 -4.28
CA TYR A 9 9.54 -0.57 -3.69
C TYR A 9 8.58 0.03 -4.74
N GLU A 10 9.09 0.76 -5.73
CA GLU A 10 8.27 1.33 -6.79
C GLU A 10 7.68 0.27 -7.71
N SER A 11 8.46 -0.78 -8.05
CA SER A 11 7.93 -1.94 -8.78
C SER A 11 6.77 -2.59 -8.01
N LEU A 12 6.94 -2.80 -6.70
CA LEU A 12 5.93 -3.44 -5.84
C LEU A 12 4.70 -2.55 -5.60
N ARG A 13 4.86 -1.22 -5.67
CA ARG A 13 3.75 -0.26 -5.56
C ARG A 13 2.95 -0.21 -6.84
N ILE A 14 3.60 -0.03 -7.99
CA ILE A 14 2.92 0.21 -9.27
C ILE A 14 2.26 -1.04 -9.81
N GLU A 15 2.86 -2.21 -9.58
CA GLU A 15 2.35 -3.49 -10.05
C GLU A 15 2.48 -4.53 -8.93
N PRO A 16 1.57 -4.52 -7.95
CA PRO A 16 1.62 -5.48 -6.87
C PRO A 16 1.44 -6.91 -7.39
N PRO A 17 2.35 -7.86 -7.05
CA PRO A 17 2.32 -9.22 -7.61
C PRO A 17 1.02 -10.00 -7.32
N VAL A 18 0.33 -9.65 -6.23
CA VAL A 18 -0.96 -10.21 -5.85
C VAL A 18 -1.96 -9.06 -5.72
N ALA A 19 -2.81 -8.88 -6.73
CA ALA A 19 -3.73 -7.75 -6.80
C ALA A 19 -4.97 -7.89 -5.91
N LEU A 20 -5.37 -9.10 -5.55
CA LEU A 20 -6.66 -9.37 -4.90
C LEU A 20 -6.47 -9.68 -3.42
N GLN A 21 -7.18 -8.97 -2.55
CA GLN A 21 -7.26 -9.27 -1.12
C GLN A 21 -8.71 -9.42 -0.68
N TYR A 22 -8.94 -10.36 0.22
CA TYR A 22 -10.25 -10.67 0.77
C TYR A 22 -10.20 -10.69 2.29
N GLY A 23 -11.31 -10.31 2.92
CA GLY A 23 -11.48 -10.40 4.36
C GLY A 23 -12.95 -10.49 4.72
N LYS A 24 -13.30 -11.36 5.67
CA LYS A 24 -14.66 -11.45 6.21
C LYS A 24 -14.76 -10.60 7.48
N ALA A 25 -15.74 -9.72 7.55
CA ALA A 25 -15.98 -8.89 8.73
C ALA A 25 -16.29 -9.78 9.95
N LYS A 26 -15.52 -9.64 11.03
CA LYS A 26 -15.70 -10.41 12.28
C LYS A 26 -16.70 -9.78 13.26
N LYS A 27 -17.15 -8.56 12.96
CA LYS A 27 -18.13 -7.78 13.72
C LYS A 27 -18.60 -6.63 12.84
N ASP A 28 -19.71 -5.99 13.21
CA ASP A 28 -20.13 -4.73 12.60
C ASP A 28 -19.01 -3.68 12.70
N LEU A 29 -18.71 -2.99 11.60
CA LEU A 29 -17.62 -2.00 11.51
C LEU A 29 -17.98 -0.85 10.56
N VAL A 30 -17.29 0.28 10.72
CA VAL A 30 -17.38 1.42 9.80
C VAL A 30 -16.07 1.52 9.03
N ILE A 31 -16.12 1.50 7.69
CA ILE A 31 -14.97 1.73 6.81
C ILE A 31 -15.06 3.14 6.26
N GLU A 32 -13.98 3.91 6.43
CA GLU A 32 -13.85 5.26 5.90
C GLU A 32 -13.09 5.22 4.57
N SER A 33 -13.64 5.92 3.57
CA SER A 33 -12.92 6.32 2.37
C SER A 33 -12.46 7.77 2.53
N HIS A 34 -11.93 8.38 1.47
CA HIS A 34 -11.50 9.78 1.52
C HIS A 34 -12.63 10.76 1.80
N ASP A 35 -13.85 10.45 1.35
CA ASP A 35 -14.95 11.42 1.30
C ASP A 35 -16.24 10.89 1.96
N ALA A 36 -16.24 9.64 2.45
CA ALA A 36 -17.42 8.99 3.01
C ALA A 36 -17.07 7.90 4.02
N ALA A 37 -18.08 7.43 4.74
CA ALA A 37 -17.99 6.29 5.65
C ALA A 37 -19.13 5.29 5.40
N PHE A 38 -18.81 4.01 5.46
CA PHE A 38 -19.73 2.91 5.12
C PHE A 38 -19.84 1.95 6.29
N ARG A 39 -21.07 1.59 6.66
CA ARG A 39 -21.33 0.54 7.66
C ARG A 39 -21.28 -0.82 6.98
N VAL A 40 -20.49 -1.71 7.54
CA VAL A 40 -20.34 -3.11 7.12
C VAL A 40 -20.79 -4.00 8.27
N LYS A 41 -21.65 -4.97 7.98
CA LYS A 41 -22.20 -5.94 8.92
C LYS A 41 -21.22 -7.08 9.17
N GLU A 42 -21.31 -7.68 10.36
CA GLU A 42 -20.63 -8.94 10.65
C GLU A 42 -20.98 -9.99 9.58
N GLY A 43 -19.96 -10.69 9.10
CA GLY A 43 -20.10 -11.74 8.11
C GLY A 43 -20.03 -11.27 6.65
N GLU A 44 -20.10 -9.98 6.37
CA GLU A 44 -19.93 -9.46 5.00
C GLU A 44 -18.51 -9.71 4.47
N MET A 45 -18.41 -9.98 3.17
CA MET A 45 -17.15 -10.16 2.47
C MET A 45 -16.64 -8.81 1.97
N LEU A 46 -15.44 -8.45 2.42
CA LEU A 46 -14.68 -7.31 1.93
C LEU A 46 -13.70 -7.77 0.86
N PHE A 47 -13.57 -6.94 -0.17
CA PHE A 47 -12.65 -7.14 -1.29
C PHE A 47 -11.86 -5.86 -1.52
N GLY A 48 -10.54 -6.02 -1.73
CA GLY A 48 -9.65 -4.95 -2.13
C GLY A 48 -8.95 -5.30 -3.43
N TYR A 49 -9.03 -4.40 -4.41
CA TYR A 49 -8.18 -4.43 -5.60
C TYR A 49 -6.96 -3.54 -5.37
N GLN A 50 -5.84 -4.16 -5.00
CA GLN A 50 -4.64 -3.48 -4.52
C GLN A 50 -4.08 -2.41 -5.44
N PRO A 51 -4.01 -2.61 -6.78
CA PRO A 51 -3.43 -1.61 -7.67
C PRO A 51 -4.10 -0.24 -7.56
N PHE A 52 -5.40 -0.18 -7.26
CA PHE A 52 -6.10 1.10 -7.07
C PHE A 52 -5.70 1.78 -5.76
N ALA A 53 -5.47 1.01 -4.70
CA ALA A 53 -5.01 1.55 -3.43
C ALA A 53 -3.55 2.04 -3.48
N THR A 54 -2.68 1.32 -4.19
CA THR A 54 -1.24 1.68 -4.30
C THR A 54 -0.95 2.71 -5.40
N LYS A 55 -1.95 3.03 -6.23
CA LYS A 55 -1.93 4.12 -7.23
C LYS A 55 -2.92 5.25 -6.90
N ASP A 56 -3.30 5.38 -5.63
CA ASP A 56 -4.21 6.43 -5.21
C ASP A 56 -3.56 7.83 -5.36
N PRO A 57 -4.13 8.73 -6.19
CA PRO A 57 -3.57 10.06 -6.42
C PRO A 57 -3.71 11.01 -5.22
N LYS A 58 -4.57 10.71 -4.24
CA LYS A 58 -4.63 11.44 -2.97
C LYS A 58 -3.48 11.07 -2.02
N ILE A 59 -2.73 10.00 -2.33
CA ILE A 59 -1.59 9.51 -1.53
C ILE A 59 -0.27 9.68 -2.28
N PHE A 60 -0.23 9.39 -3.57
CA PHE A 60 0.97 9.45 -4.40
C PHE A 60 0.83 10.49 -5.50
N GLU A 61 1.75 11.45 -5.56
CA GLU A 61 1.90 12.30 -6.75
C GLU A 61 2.35 11.45 -7.95
N ARG A 62 1.89 11.78 -9.17
CA ARG A 62 2.19 10.97 -10.37
C ARG A 62 1.93 9.48 -10.14
N ALA A 63 0.75 9.17 -9.59
CA ALA A 63 0.44 7.85 -9.03
C ALA A 63 0.51 6.70 -10.05
N GLU A 64 0.24 7.01 -11.32
CA GLU A 64 0.27 6.07 -12.44
C GLU A 64 1.66 5.93 -13.08
N GLU A 65 2.63 6.77 -12.72
CA GLU A 65 3.98 6.73 -13.27
C GLU A 65 4.92 5.87 -12.42
N PHE A 66 5.87 5.22 -13.09
CA PHE A 66 7.02 4.60 -12.44
C PHE A 66 8.07 5.67 -12.11
N VAL A 67 8.26 5.97 -10.82
CA VAL A 67 9.20 6.98 -10.34
C VAL A 67 10.29 6.30 -9.52
N ALA A 68 11.45 6.06 -10.15
CA ALA A 68 12.54 5.24 -9.61
C ALA A 68 13.02 5.68 -8.21
N ASP A 69 13.02 6.97 -7.94
CA ASP A 69 13.50 7.60 -6.70
C ASP A 69 12.39 8.01 -5.73
N ARG A 70 11.13 7.58 -5.95
CA ARG A 70 9.96 7.94 -5.12
C ARG A 70 10.17 7.74 -3.62
N PHE A 71 10.93 6.73 -3.23
CA PHE A 71 11.17 6.35 -1.84
C PHE A 71 12.58 6.69 -1.34
N VAL A 72 13.31 7.59 -2.03
CA VAL A 72 14.62 8.08 -1.59
C VAL A 72 14.45 9.24 -0.61
N GLY A 73 15.20 9.21 0.50
CA GLY A 73 15.17 10.26 1.53
C GLY A 73 13.99 10.14 2.50
N ASP A 74 14.03 10.94 3.56
CA ASP A 74 13.11 10.81 4.71
C ASP A 74 11.63 10.97 4.33
N GLU A 75 11.31 11.92 3.43
CA GLU A 75 9.95 12.11 2.96
C GLU A 75 9.46 10.94 2.10
N GLY A 76 10.32 10.40 1.22
CA GLY A 76 10.02 9.21 0.43
C GLY A 76 9.80 7.97 1.31
N GLU A 77 10.63 7.77 2.34
CA GLU A 77 10.51 6.62 3.25
C GLU A 77 9.19 6.62 4.05
N LYS A 78 8.61 7.80 4.33
CA LYS A 78 7.29 7.90 4.98
C LYS A 78 6.18 7.29 4.11
N LEU A 79 6.31 7.34 2.78
CA LEU A 79 5.33 6.78 1.83
C LEU A 79 5.33 5.25 1.83
N LEU A 80 6.38 4.58 2.32
CA LEU A 80 6.46 3.11 2.37
C LEU A 80 5.32 2.47 3.17
N LYS A 81 4.65 3.21 4.07
CA LYS A 81 3.47 2.72 4.79
C LYS A 81 2.25 2.48 3.88
N HIS A 82 2.27 3.01 2.66
CA HIS A 82 1.23 2.86 1.64
C HIS A 82 1.58 1.86 0.54
N VAL A 83 2.72 1.15 0.65
CA VAL A 83 3.06 0.03 -0.24
C VAL A 83 2.56 -1.26 0.41
N LEU A 84 1.58 -1.93 -0.21
CA LEU A 84 0.73 -2.94 0.45
C LEU A 84 0.93 -4.39 -0.03
N TRP A 85 1.95 -4.66 -0.84
CA TRP A 85 2.17 -5.95 -1.52
C TRP A 85 2.20 -7.20 -0.62
N GLN A 86 2.49 -7.05 0.67
CA GLN A 86 2.55 -8.16 1.64
C GLN A 86 1.20 -8.49 2.31
N ASN A 87 0.12 -7.78 1.96
CA ASN A 87 -1.18 -7.92 2.60
C ASN A 87 -1.14 -7.68 4.14
N ARG A 88 -0.21 -6.84 4.61
CA ARG A 88 -0.04 -6.47 6.03
C ARG A 88 0.40 -5.01 6.16
N LYS A 89 0.01 -4.35 7.25
CA LYS A 89 0.57 -3.05 7.62
C LYS A 89 1.95 -3.26 8.28
N LYS A 90 2.99 -2.84 7.58
CA LYS A 90 4.41 -2.62 7.94
C LYS A 90 4.97 -3.43 9.12
N GLU A 91 5.74 -4.47 8.79
CA GLU A 91 6.94 -4.86 9.55
C GLU A 91 7.94 -5.58 8.62
N THR A 92 8.38 -4.92 7.54
CA THR A 92 9.50 -5.45 6.76
C THR A 92 10.32 -4.32 6.16
N LYS A 93 11.48 -4.05 6.77
CA LYS A 93 12.61 -3.46 6.05
C LYS A 93 13.14 -4.58 5.15
N ILE A 94 12.86 -4.52 3.83
CA ILE A 94 13.40 -5.49 2.84
C ILE A 94 14.93 -5.53 2.90
N PHE A 95 15.53 -4.47 3.44
CA PHE A 95 16.96 -4.32 3.63
C PHE A 95 17.26 -4.00 5.10
N ARG A 96 17.18 -5.00 5.99
CA ARG A 96 17.99 -4.97 7.21
C ARG A 96 19.43 -5.28 6.79
N SER A 97 20.30 -4.28 6.83
CA SER A 97 21.71 -4.57 7.10
C SER A 97 21.77 -4.81 8.61
N GLU A 98 21.86 -6.07 9.00
CA GLU A 98 22.46 -6.36 10.31
C GLU A 98 23.90 -5.88 10.22
N GLY A 99 24.22 -4.88 11.04
CA GLY A 99 25.56 -4.44 11.36
C GLY A 99 25.73 -4.58 12.86
#